data_AF-A0A158KYK5-F1
#
_entry.id   AF-A0A158KYK5-F1
#
_cell.length_a   1.000
_cell.length_b   1.000
_cell.length_c   1.000
_cell.angle_alpha   90.00
_cell.angle_beta   90.00
_cell.angle_gamma   90.00
#
_symmetry.space_group_name_H-M   'P 1'
#
loop_
_entity.id
_entity.type
_entity.pdbx_description
1 polymer ?
#
loop_
_entity_poly.entity_id
_entity_poly.type
_entity_poly.pdbx_seq_one_letter_code
_entity_poly.pdbx_strand_id
1 'polypeptide(L)'
;MPECAAREISLVNHLSFAACRSGAGSAYLFNELIRLVYLSFYVQDAGFGDTDLMIYASVEAAVERSLERAESGRAWMLDAEDLPLFEAVLRESDRQLAHAPRHVHIGARERLERFATSGRASPLRATKLGRRL
;
A
#
# COMPACT_ATOMS: atom_id res chain seq x y z
N MET A 1 16.12 9.04 2.72
CA MET A 1 15.70 9.83 1.52
C MET A 1 15.95 11.32 1.80
N PRO A 2 16.03 12.23 0.80
CA PRO A 2 15.98 13.66 1.09
C PRO A 2 14.66 14.03 1.79
N GLU A 3 14.69 14.89 2.81
CA GLU A 3 13.51 15.17 3.65
C GLU A 3 12.32 15.72 2.87
N CYS A 4 12.54 16.63 1.92
CA CYS A 4 11.47 17.21 1.11
C CYS A 4 10.73 16.12 0.32
N ALA A 5 11.47 15.20 -0.31
CA ALA A 5 10.88 14.09 -1.05
C ALA A 5 10.14 13.09 -0.14
N ALA A 6 10.64 12.85 1.07
CA ALA A 6 9.95 12.00 2.04
C ALA A 6 8.62 12.63 2.49
N ARG A 7 8.59 13.94 2.74
CA ARG A 7 7.37 14.68 3.09
C ARG A 7 6.34 14.68 1.97
N GLU A 8 6.79 14.85 0.72
CA GLU A 8 5.91 14.81 -0.44
C GLU A 8 5.23 13.43 -0.59
N ILE A 9 5.99 12.33 -0.48
CA ILE A 9 5.43 10.97 -0.55
C ILE A 9 4.45 10.74 0.60
N SER A 10 4.82 11.09 1.83
CA SER A 10 3.93 10.98 3.00
C SER A 10 2.62 11.76 2.77
N LEU A 11 2.72 13.00 2.28
CA LEU A 11 1.54 13.82 2.00
C LEU A 11 0.62 13.19 0.95
N VAL A 12 1.17 12.68 -0.16
CA VAL A 12 0.39 12.00 -1.20
C VAL A 12 -0.33 10.77 -0.64
N ASN A 13 0.37 9.98 0.19
CA ASN A 13 -0.21 8.79 0.83
C ASN A 13 -1.40 9.16 1.72
N HIS A 14 -1.22 10.15 2.61
CA HIS A 14 -2.26 10.58 3.55
C HIS A 14 -3.45 11.24 2.85
N LEU A 15 -3.23 12.06 1.82
CA LEU A 15 -4.32 12.68 1.05
C LEU A 15 -5.12 11.67 0.24
N SER A 16 -4.43 10.70 -0.38
CA SER A 16 -5.09 9.59 -1.08
C SER A 16 -5.99 8.80 -0.14
N PHE A 17 -5.49 8.48 1.06
CA PHE A 17 -6.28 7.79 2.08
C PHE A 17 -7.47 8.62 2.55
N ALA A 18 -7.28 9.90 2.88
CA ALA A 18 -8.34 10.78 3.37
C ALA A 18 -9.47 10.96 2.34
N ALA A 19 -9.14 11.06 1.05
CA ALA A 19 -10.12 11.15 -0.01
C ALA A 19 -10.90 9.84 -0.18
N CYS A 20 -10.23 8.69 -0.24
CA CYS A 20 -10.89 7.38 -0.34
C CYS A 20 -11.71 7.02 0.92
N ARG A 21 -11.33 7.53 2.09
CA ARG A 21 -12.11 7.39 3.33
C ARG A 21 -13.40 8.23 3.32
N SER A 22 -13.38 9.41 2.71
CA SER A 22 -14.51 10.34 2.72
C SER A 22 -15.47 10.18 1.52
N GLY A 23 -15.25 9.16 0.68
CA GLY A 23 -16.05 8.92 -0.53
C GLY A 23 -15.67 9.81 -1.72
N ALA A 24 -14.63 10.63 -1.58
CA ALA A 24 -14.05 11.45 -2.64
C ALA A 24 -12.90 10.74 -3.39
N GLY A 25 -12.86 9.41 -3.33
CA GLY A 25 -11.84 8.62 -4.01
C GLY A 25 -12.00 8.64 -5.54
N SER A 26 -10.98 8.12 -6.21
CA SER A 26 -10.98 7.89 -7.66
C SER A 26 -10.06 6.72 -7.99
N ALA A 27 -10.12 6.22 -9.23
CA ALA A 27 -9.21 5.19 -9.71
C ALA A 27 -7.73 5.56 -9.50
N TYR A 28 -7.39 6.83 -9.71
CA TYR A 28 -6.04 7.33 -9.47
C TYR A 28 -5.63 7.25 -7.99
N LEU A 29 -6.50 7.69 -7.08
CA LEU A 29 -6.20 7.68 -5.64
C LEU A 29 -6.15 6.25 -5.07
N PHE A 30 -6.99 5.35 -5.58
CA PHE A 30 -6.89 3.93 -5.25
C PHE A 30 -5.59 3.31 -5.75
N ASN A 31 -5.13 3.70 -6.95
CA ASN A 31 -3.82 3.28 -7.44
C ASN A 31 -2.69 3.79 -6.55
N GLU A 32 -2.74 5.02 -6.05
CA GLU A 32 -1.76 5.52 -5.06
C GLU A 32 -1.78 4.71 -3.76
N LEU A 33 -2.96 4.32 -3.25
CA LEU A 33 -3.06 3.42 -2.09
C LEU A 33 -2.46 2.03 -2.36
N ILE A 34 -2.69 1.47 -3.54
CA ILE A 34 -2.06 0.19 -3.94
C ILE A 34 -0.54 0.34 -3.95
N ARG A 35 -0.02 1.42 -4.55
CA ARG A 35 1.43 1.69 -4.58
C ARG A 35 2.01 1.82 -3.17
N LEU A 36 1.32 2.53 -2.28
CA LEU A 36 1.69 2.63 -0.86
C LEU A 36 1.86 1.24 -0.23
N VAL A 37 0.88 0.35 -0.39
CA VAL A 37 0.89 -1.01 0.18
C VAL A 37 2.07 -1.82 -0.34
N TYR A 38 2.27 -1.84 -1.64
CA TYR A 38 3.36 -2.62 -2.24
C TYR A 38 4.76 -2.05 -1.95
N LEU A 39 4.91 -0.73 -1.98
CA LEU A 39 6.18 -0.09 -1.64
C LEU A 39 6.53 -0.36 -0.19
N SER A 40 5.57 -0.21 0.72
CA SER A 40 5.80 -0.47 2.15
C SER A 40 6.14 -1.94 2.41
N PHE A 41 5.44 -2.87 1.75
CA PHE A 41 5.79 -4.30 1.77
C PHE A 41 7.21 -4.57 1.26
N TYR A 42 7.61 -4.02 0.10
CA TYR A 42 8.94 -4.30 -0.46
C TYR A 42 10.08 -3.67 0.34
N VAL A 43 9.85 -2.52 0.99
CA VAL A 43 10.81 -1.93 1.93
C VAL A 43 10.94 -2.79 3.19
N GLN A 44 9.81 -3.34 3.68
CA GLN A 44 9.82 -4.27 4.81
C GLN A 44 10.50 -5.60 4.47
N ASP A 45 10.24 -6.16 3.29
CA ASP A 45 10.89 -7.38 2.79
C ASP A 45 12.42 -7.21 2.65
N ALA A 46 12.88 -5.97 2.45
CA ALA A 46 14.30 -5.62 2.49
C ALA A 46 14.87 -5.42 3.92
N GLY A 47 14.09 -5.72 4.96
CA GLY A 47 14.49 -5.65 6.37
C GLY A 47 14.15 -4.34 7.09
N PHE A 48 13.40 -3.44 6.45
CA PHE A 48 13.03 -2.15 7.03
C PHE A 48 11.52 -2.06 7.25
N GLY A 49 11.00 -2.84 8.20
CA GLY A 49 9.58 -2.90 8.49
C GLY A 49 9.28 -3.91 9.59
N ASP A 50 8.23 -3.68 10.37
CA ASP A 50 7.81 -4.58 11.45
C ASP A 50 6.29 -4.80 11.52
N THR A 51 5.53 -4.27 10.56
CA THR A 51 4.10 -4.51 10.40
C THR A 51 3.80 -5.99 10.10
N ASP A 52 2.75 -6.56 10.68
CA ASP A 52 2.36 -7.95 10.36
C ASP A 52 2.10 -8.09 8.85
N LEU A 53 2.75 -9.08 8.21
CA LEU A 53 2.59 -9.31 6.78
C LEU A 53 1.13 -9.62 6.38
N MET A 54 0.32 -10.12 7.33
CA MET A 54 -1.11 -10.32 7.12
C MET A 54 -1.89 -9.01 6.95
N ILE A 55 -1.38 -7.88 7.48
CA ILE A 55 -1.99 -6.56 7.27
C ILE A 55 -1.91 -6.19 5.79
N TYR A 56 -0.75 -6.33 5.13
CA TYR A 56 -0.63 -6.03 3.70
C TYR A 56 -1.58 -6.89 2.85
N ALA A 57 -1.68 -8.19 3.14
CA ALA A 57 -2.59 -9.10 2.45
C ALA A 57 -4.07 -8.77 2.71
N SER A 58 -4.40 -8.24 3.88
CA SER A 58 -5.76 -7.82 4.24
C SER A 58 -6.13 -6.51 3.57
N VAL A 59 -5.21 -5.54 3.52
CA VAL A 59 -5.39 -4.29 2.78
C VAL A 59 -5.58 -4.57 1.29
N GLU A 60 -4.78 -5.45 0.69
CA GLU A 60 -4.96 -5.83 -0.72
C GLU A 60 -6.36 -6.38 -0.99
N ALA A 61 -6.85 -7.27 -0.12
CA ALA A 61 -8.20 -7.81 -0.24
C ALA A 61 -9.30 -6.73 -0.05
N ALA A 62 -9.08 -5.75 0.84
CA ALA A 62 -9.98 -4.61 1.03
C ALA A 62 -10.04 -3.71 -0.20
N VAL A 63 -8.89 -3.47 -0.84
CA VAL A 63 -8.83 -2.75 -2.11
C VAL A 63 -9.60 -3.49 -3.20
N GLU A 64 -9.38 -4.81 -3.36
CA GLU A 64 -10.07 -5.61 -4.38
C GLU A 64 -11.61 -5.52 -4.23
N ARG A 65 -12.14 -5.69 -3.01
CA ARG A 65 -13.58 -5.49 -2.73
C ARG A 65 -14.07 -4.07 -3.06
N SER A 66 -13.25 -3.06 -2.78
CA SER A 66 -13.59 -1.66 -3.06
C SER A 66 -13.63 -1.38 -4.57
N LEU A 67 -12.73 -1.97 -5.34
CA LEU A 67 -12.68 -1.87 -6.80
C LEU A 67 -13.92 -2.53 -7.43
N GLU A 68 -14.28 -3.75 -7.02
CA GLU A 68 -15.48 -4.44 -7.50
C GLU A 68 -16.76 -3.60 -7.29
N ARG A 69 -16.87 -2.93 -6.14
CA ARG A 69 -17.97 -2.00 -5.88
C ARG A 69 -17.93 -0.78 -6.80
N ALA A 70 -16.77 -0.16 -6.97
CA ALA A 70 -16.63 1.01 -7.82
C ALA A 70 -16.98 0.71 -9.29
N GLU A 71 -16.60 -0.46 -9.79
CA GLU A 71 -16.95 -0.95 -11.13
C GLU A 71 -18.47 -1.15 -11.30
N SER A 72 -19.18 -1.49 -10.22
CA SER A 72 -20.66 -1.54 -10.20
C SER A 72 -21.35 -0.17 -10.17
N GLY A 73 -20.61 0.93 -10.38
CA GLY A 73 -21.11 2.31 -10.40
C GLY A 73 -21.24 2.94 -9.01
N ARG A 74 -20.68 2.32 -7.96
CA ARG A 74 -20.65 2.89 -6.61
C ARG A 74 -19.45 3.82 -6.43
N ALA A 75 -19.43 4.54 -5.31
CA ALA A 75 -18.33 5.43 -4.97
C ALA A 75 -17.01 4.67 -4.77
N TRP A 76 -15.90 5.30 -5.17
CA TRP A 76 -14.55 4.87 -4.86
C TRP A 76 -14.27 5.15 -3.38
N MET A 77 -14.64 4.22 -2.51
CA MET A 77 -14.60 4.41 -1.07
C MET A 77 -14.14 3.14 -0.34
N LEU A 78 -13.31 3.34 0.68
CA LEU A 78 -12.90 2.29 1.61
C LEU A 78 -14.01 1.99 2.61
N ASP A 79 -14.15 0.73 3.01
CA ASP A 79 -15.06 0.37 4.09
C ASP A 79 -14.51 0.82 5.44
N ALA A 80 -15.40 1.26 6.32
CA ALA A 80 -15.04 1.72 7.67
C ALA A 80 -14.30 0.66 8.48
N GLU A 81 -14.62 -0.62 8.27
CA GLU A 81 -13.97 -1.76 8.94
C GLU A 81 -12.52 -1.97 8.51
N ASP A 82 -12.16 -1.56 7.30
CA ASP A 82 -10.83 -1.75 6.74
C ASP A 82 -9.89 -0.55 7.02
N LEU A 83 -10.42 0.61 7.42
CA LEU A 83 -9.63 1.82 7.67
C LEU A 83 -8.43 1.60 8.62
N PRO A 84 -8.55 0.85 9.75
CA PRO A 84 -7.42 0.62 10.64
C PRO A 84 -6.24 -0.11 9.97
N LEU A 85 -6.51 -0.94 8.95
CA LEU A 85 -5.48 -1.66 8.20
C LEU A 85 -4.64 -0.69 7.35
N PHE A 86 -5.28 0.26 6.69
CA PHE A 86 -4.60 1.30 5.92
C PHE A 86 -3.82 2.25 6.83
N GLU A 87 -4.36 2.62 7.99
CA GLU A 87 -3.67 3.43 8.98
C GLU A 87 -2.39 2.77 9.50
N ALA A 88 -2.38 1.44 9.65
CA ALA A 88 -1.19 0.68 10.00
C ALA A 88 -0.11 0.77 8.91
N VAL A 89 -0.49 0.58 7.64
CA VAL A 89 0.43 0.70 6.50
C VAL A 89 0.95 2.13 6.32
N LEU A 90 0.11 3.16 6.54
CA LEU A 90 0.54 4.56 6.51
C LEU A 90 1.61 4.85 7.55
N ARG A 91 1.38 4.40 8.79
CA ARG A 91 2.34 4.56 9.89
C ARG A 91 3.67 3.87 9.59
N GLU A 92 3.63 2.66 9.04
CA GLU A 92 4.82 1.93 8.62
C GLU A 92 5.56 2.68 7.50
N SER A 93 4.83 3.15 6.49
CA SER A 93 5.41 3.92 5.38
C SER A 93 6.11 5.19 5.86
N ASP A 94 5.51 5.95 6.78
CA ASP A 94 6.13 7.15 7.35
C ASP A 94 7.43 6.81 8.11
N ARG A 95 7.42 5.72 8.89
CA ARG A 95 8.61 5.22 9.59
C ARG A 95 9.71 4.80 8.60
N GLN A 96 9.33 4.10 7.53
CA GLN A 96 10.24 3.67 6.47
C GLN A 96 10.85 4.86 5.71
N LEU A 97 10.07 5.90 5.43
CA LEU A 97 10.55 7.12 4.77
C LEU A 97 11.57 7.86 5.64
N ALA A 98 11.36 7.88 6.96
CA ALA A 98 12.25 8.50 7.93
C ALA A 98 13.56 7.72 8.14
N HIS A 99 13.51 6.38 8.15
CA HIS A 99 14.63 5.56 8.64
C HIS A 99 15.30 4.66 7.59
N ALA A 100 14.59 4.23 6.54
CA ALA A 100 15.17 3.32 5.57
C ALA A 100 16.13 4.05 4.60
N PRO A 101 17.27 3.44 4.24
CA PRO A 101 18.20 4.01 3.27
C PRO A 101 17.54 4.28 1.91
N ARG A 102 17.98 5.33 1.22
CA ARG A 102 17.42 5.71 -0.10
C ARG A 102 17.45 4.58 -1.12
N HIS A 103 18.51 3.77 -1.15
CA HIS A 103 18.62 2.67 -2.11
C HIS A 103 17.55 1.58 -1.91
N VAL A 104 17.05 1.41 -0.69
CA VAL A 104 15.96 0.45 -0.39
C VAL A 104 14.66 0.92 -1.04
N HIS A 105 14.33 2.20 -0.92
CA HIS A 105 13.15 2.80 -1.57
C HIS A 105 13.22 2.72 -3.11
N ILE A 106 14.42 2.87 -3.67
CA ILE A 106 14.63 2.71 -5.13
C ILE A 106 14.40 1.26 -5.53
N GLY A 107 15.02 0.30 -4.83
CA GLY A 107 14.84 -1.12 -5.10
C GLY A 107 13.38 -1.57 -4.97
N ALA A 108 12.65 -1.04 -3.97
CA ALA A 108 11.22 -1.30 -3.81
C ALA A 108 10.40 -0.80 -5.01
N ARG A 109 10.72 0.39 -5.53
CA ARG A 109 10.07 0.95 -6.73
C ARG A 109 10.34 0.13 -7.99
N GLU A 110 11.59 -0.25 -8.22
CA GLU A 110 11.97 -1.11 -9.35
C GLU A 110 11.30 -2.49 -9.28
N ARG A 111 11.12 -3.04 -8.08
CA ARG A 111 10.36 -4.29 -7.87
C ARG A 111 8.89 -4.10 -8.23
N LEU A 112 8.27 -3.00 -7.79
CA LEU A 112 6.89 -2.70 -8.13
C LEU A 112 6.67 -2.51 -9.64
N GLU A 113 7.57 -1.81 -10.32
CA GLU A 113 7.50 -1.61 -11.78
C GLU A 113 7.65 -2.93 -12.55
N ARG A 114 8.58 -3.79 -12.14
CA ARG A 114 8.70 -5.15 -12.69
C ARG A 114 7.47 -5.99 -12.40
N PHE A 115 6.90 -5.89 -11.21
CA PHE A 115 5.67 -6.61 -10.87
C PHE A 115 4.51 -6.17 -11.79
N ALA A 116 4.27 -4.87 -11.91
CA ALA A 116 3.19 -4.29 -12.72
C ALA A 116 3.25 -4.71 -14.20
N THR A 117 4.43 -5.02 -14.72
CA THR A 117 4.65 -5.45 -16.11
C THR A 117 4.70 -6.97 -16.29
N SER A 118 4.78 -7.75 -15.21
CA SER A 118 5.04 -9.19 -15.28
C SER A 118 3.82 -10.09 -15.48
N GLY A 119 2.60 -9.60 -15.23
CA GLY A 119 1.38 -10.42 -15.21
C GLY A 119 1.35 -11.53 -14.15
N ARG A 120 2.32 -11.55 -13.21
CA ARG A 120 2.39 -12.55 -12.14
C ARG A 120 1.31 -12.30 -11.08
N ALA A 121 0.94 -13.35 -10.38
CA ALA A 121 0.08 -13.24 -9.20
C ALA A 121 0.73 -12.35 -8.12
N SER A 122 -0.10 -11.64 -7.35
CA SER A 122 0.37 -10.80 -6.26
C SER A 122 1.22 -11.57 -5.24
N PRO A 123 2.39 -11.04 -4.81
CA PRO A 123 3.17 -11.61 -3.71
C PRO A 123 2.42 -11.58 -2.37
N LEU A 124 1.49 -10.64 -2.18
CA LEU A 124 0.71 -10.52 -0.94
C LEU A 124 -0.36 -11.61 -0.83
N ARG A 125 -0.83 -12.16 -1.97
CA ARG A 125 -1.66 -13.38 -1.99
C ARG A 125 -0.89 -14.60 -1.47
N ALA A 126 0.41 -14.72 -1.76
CA ALA A 126 1.24 -15.83 -1.30
C ALA A 126 1.51 -15.77 0.22
N THR A 127 1.54 -14.59 0.81
CA THR A 127 1.68 -14.39 2.26
C THR A 127 0.56 -15.07 3.05
N LYS A 128 -0.67 -15.17 2.51
CA LYS A 128 -1.77 -15.94 3.13
C LYS A 128 -1.48 -17.44 3.27
N LEU A 129 -0.58 -18.00 2.46
CA LEU A 129 -0.24 -19.42 2.43
C LEU A 129 0.99 -19.79 3.29
N GLY A 130 1.73 -18.79 3.78
CA GLY A 130 3.01 -18.99 4.47
C GLY A 130 2.96 -19.50 5.91
N ARG A 131 1.77 -19.77 6.47
CA ARG A 131 1.63 -20.28 7.84
C ARG A 131 0.75 -21.53 7.91
N ARG A 132 1.30 -22.62 7.38
CA ARG A 132 1.01 -24.00 7.85
C ARG A 132 2.34 -24.69 8.13
N LEU A 133 3.03 -24.26 9.18
CA LEU A 133 3.99 -25.07 9.95
C LEU A 133 3.85 -24.68 11.42
#